data_AF-A0A150ITB8-F1
#
_entry.id   AF-A0A150ITB8-F1
#
_cell.length_a   1.000
_cell.length_b   1.000
_cell.length_c   1.000
_cell.angle_alpha   90.00
_cell.angle_beta   90.00
_cell.angle_gamma   90.00
#
_symmetry.space_group_name_H-M   'P 1'
#
loop_
_entity.id
_entity.type
_entity.pdbx_description
1 polymer ?
#
loop_
_entity_poly.entity_id
_entity_poly.type
_entity_poly.pdbx_seq_one_letter_code
_entity_poly.pdbx_strand_id
1 'polypeptide(L)'
;MDNSTNPPWNKNNFDDYISIFENINEAIFINTNEGIIFFVNNSMLELFGYSRDELIGMNITNIYANPKDRPNIIKILENNGLIKDFPVKLKKKNGEILDCEFNTKVKEDKNGNKIFFGFIRDTTERKKIENTIKESEEKLGLFLNLLRIS
;
A
#
# COMPACT_ATOMS: atom_id res chain seq x y z
N MET A 1 40.54 24.05 -2.78
CA MET A 1 39.27 24.79 -2.64
C MET A 1 38.21 23.99 -3.35
N ASP A 2 37.08 23.83 -2.67
CA ASP A 2 36.07 22.78 -2.71
C ASP A 2 35.41 22.50 -4.08
N ASN A 3 35.61 21.27 -4.61
CA ASN A 3 34.74 20.66 -5.61
C ASN A 3 33.50 20.14 -4.87
N SER A 4 32.60 21.06 -4.54
CA SER A 4 31.30 20.71 -3.98
C SER A 4 30.55 19.86 -5.00
N THR A 5 30.33 18.62 -4.58
CA THR A 5 29.57 17.56 -5.22
C THR A 5 28.21 18.08 -5.65
N ASN A 6 28.10 18.50 -6.92
CA ASN A 6 26.80 18.56 -7.58
C ASN A 6 26.28 17.12 -7.59
N PRO A 7 25.13 16.84 -6.97
CA PRO A 7 24.65 15.48 -6.92
C PRO A 7 24.35 14.98 -8.34
N PRO A 8 24.57 13.69 -8.64
CA PRO A 8 24.54 13.15 -9.99
C PRO A 8 23.16 13.18 -10.67
N TRP A 9 22.09 13.55 -9.95
CA TRP A 9 20.75 13.62 -10.51
C TRP A 9 20.55 14.88 -11.36
N ASN A 10 20.64 14.71 -12.69
CA ASN A 10 20.11 15.64 -13.66
C ASN A 10 18.57 15.51 -13.68
N LYS A 11 17.84 16.60 -13.38
CA LYS A 11 16.36 16.64 -13.41
C LYS A 11 15.74 16.21 -14.75
N ASN A 12 16.54 16.04 -15.79
CA ASN A 12 16.10 15.72 -17.14
C ASN A 12 16.18 14.23 -17.51
N ASN A 13 16.63 13.33 -16.62
CA ASN A 13 16.65 11.89 -16.93
C ASN A 13 15.45 11.14 -16.31
N PHE A 14 14.34 11.10 -17.05
CA PHE A 14 13.10 10.44 -16.62
C PHE A 14 13.31 8.95 -16.35
N ASP A 15 14.16 8.27 -17.13
CA ASP A 15 14.41 6.83 -17.00
C ASP A 15 15.10 6.49 -15.67
N ASP A 16 16.03 7.33 -15.22
CA ASP A 16 16.67 7.16 -13.91
C ASP A 16 15.64 7.24 -12.77
N TYR A 17 14.72 8.20 -12.84
CA TYR A 17 13.66 8.34 -11.83
C TYR A 17 12.70 7.14 -11.82
N ILE A 18 12.31 6.63 -12.99
CA ILE A 18 11.48 5.43 -13.09
C ILE A 18 12.23 4.22 -12.54
N SER A 19 13.51 4.07 -12.84
CA SER A 19 14.33 2.97 -12.33
C SER A 19 14.36 2.94 -10.79
N ILE A 20 14.38 4.11 -10.14
CA ILE A 20 14.33 4.19 -8.67
C ILE A 20 13.02 3.57 -8.17
N PHE A 21 11.88 3.96 -8.72
CA PHE A 21 10.59 3.39 -8.31
C PHE A 21 10.48 1.89 -8.59
N GLU A 22 11.07 1.41 -9.67
CA GLU A 22 11.10 -0.02 -10.03
C GLU A 22 11.94 -0.89 -9.10
N ASN A 23 12.92 -0.30 -8.39
CA ASN A 23 13.81 -1.00 -7.46
C ASN A 23 13.44 -0.80 -5.97
N ILE A 24 12.41 -0.03 -5.66
CA ILE A 24 11.92 0.12 -4.28
C ILE A 24 11.12 -1.13 -3.91
N ASN A 25 11.47 -1.76 -2.78
CA ASN A 25 10.82 -2.96 -2.25
C ASN A 25 9.38 -2.74 -1.71
N GLU A 26 8.89 -1.51 -1.72
CA GLU A 26 7.50 -1.22 -1.40
C GLU A 26 6.65 -1.29 -2.68
N ALA A 27 5.45 -1.85 -2.58
CA ALA A 27 4.56 -2.01 -3.71
C ALA A 27 3.92 -0.66 -4.06
N ILE A 28 4.37 -0.02 -5.14
CA ILE A 28 3.99 1.35 -5.54
C ILE A 28 2.96 1.30 -6.67
N PHE A 29 1.94 2.15 -6.57
CA PHE A 29 0.91 2.30 -7.61
C PHE A 29 0.57 3.76 -7.86
N ILE A 30 0.07 4.03 -9.06
CA ILE A 30 -0.58 5.29 -9.42
C ILE A 30 -1.86 4.99 -10.20
N ASN A 31 -2.96 5.65 -9.80
CA ASN A 31 -4.25 5.51 -10.45
C ASN A 31 -4.94 6.86 -10.70
N THR A 32 -5.82 6.90 -11.70
CA THR A 32 -6.67 8.06 -12.01
C THR A 32 -7.77 8.24 -10.98
N ASN A 33 -8.54 9.32 -11.08
CA ASN A 33 -9.69 9.58 -10.22
C ASN A 33 -10.77 8.47 -10.26
N GLU A 34 -10.92 7.83 -11.42
CA GLU A 34 -11.84 6.72 -11.66
C GLU A 34 -11.32 5.40 -11.07
N GLY A 35 -10.09 5.40 -10.54
CA GLY A 35 -9.43 4.22 -10.00
C GLY A 35 -8.65 3.42 -11.04
N ILE A 36 -8.46 3.91 -12.27
CA ILE A 36 -7.74 3.18 -13.32
C ILE A 36 -6.24 3.27 -13.05
N ILE A 37 -5.59 2.11 -12.88
CA ILE A 37 -4.15 2.03 -12.65
C ILE A 37 -3.42 2.32 -13.96
N PHE A 38 -2.43 3.20 -13.92
CA PHE A 38 -1.57 3.49 -15.09
C PHE A 38 -0.08 3.38 -14.80
N PHE A 39 0.30 3.14 -13.54
CA PHE A 39 1.66 2.80 -13.16
C PHE A 39 1.67 1.85 -11.96
N VAL A 40 2.55 0.86 -12.02
CA VAL A 40 2.93 -0.02 -10.91
C VAL A 40 4.41 -0.36 -11.01
N ASN A 41 5.08 -0.55 -9.88
CA ASN A 41 6.44 -1.08 -9.88
C ASN A 41 6.48 -2.61 -9.79
N ASN A 42 7.67 -3.20 -9.94
CA ASN A 42 7.87 -4.65 -9.82
C ASN A 42 7.36 -5.24 -8.50
N SER A 43 7.54 -4.56 -7.37
CA SER A 43 7.06 -5.05 -6.08
C SER A 43 5.53 -5.18 -6.00
N MET A 44 4.75 -4.39 -6.75
CA MET A 44 3.31 -4.64 -6.89
C MET A 44 3.01 -5.97 -7.59
N LEU A 45 3.79 -6.30 -8.63
CA LEU A 45 3.59 -7.53 -9.41
C LEU A 45 3.88 -8.75 -8.53
N GLU A 46 5.00 -8.70 -7.81
CA GLU A 46 5.42 -9.74 -6.87
C GLU A 46 4.41 -9.93 -5.73
N LEU A 47 3.94 -8.83 -5.13
CA LEU A 47 3.01 -8.87 -4.01
C LEU A 47 1.65 -9.47 -4.39
N PHE A 48 1.08 -9.03 -5.53
CA PHE A 48 -0.28 -9.42 -5.91
C PHE A 48 -0.37 -10.60 -6.89
N GLY A 49 0.74 -10.99 -7.52
CA GLY A 49 0.80 -12.08 -8.48
C GLY A 49 0.13 -11.79 -9.83
N TYR A 50 -0.03 -10.52 -10.18
CA TYR A 50 -0.49 -10.09 -11.50
C TYR A 50 0.69 -9.75 -12.40
N SER A 51 0.51 -9.93 -13.70
CA SER A 51 1.40 -9.31 -14.68
C SER A 51 1.12 -7.80 -14.79
N ARG A 52 2.10 -7.05 -15.30
CA ARG A 52 1.94 -5.60 -15.52
C ARG A 52 0.79 -5.29 -16.48
N ASP A 53 0.69 -6.04 -17.59
CA ASP A 53 -0.37 -5.84 -18.59
C ASP A 53 -1.78 -6.10 -18.04
N GLU A 54 -1.89 -6.94 -17.01
CA GLU A 54 -3.16 -7.15 -16.31
C GLU A 54 -3.51 -6.00 -15.36
N LEU A 55 -2.50 -5.41 -14.69
CA LEU A 55 -2.69 -4.31 -13.75
C LEU A 55 -2.93 -2.97 -14.43
N ILE A 56 -2.20 -2.66 -15.49
CA ILE A 56 -2.39 -1.42 -16.22
C ILE A 56 -3.77 -1.42 -16.89
N GLY A 57 -4.55 -0.37 -16.67
CA GLY A 57 -5.95 -0.28 -17.10
C GLY A 57 -6.96 -0.95 -16.16
N MET A 58 -6.51 -1.75 -15.19
CA MET A 58 -7.40 -2.33 -14.19
C MET A 58 -7.92 -1.25 -13.24
N ASN A 59 -9.16 -1.41 -12.79
CA ASN A 59 -9.65 -0.61 -11.67
C ASN A 59 -9.01 -1.12 -10.35
N ILE A 60 -8.41 -0.23 -9.57
CA ILE A 60 -7.76 -0.53 -8.29
C ILE A 60 -8.71 -1.21 -7.29
N THR A 61 -10.03 -1.03 -7.40
CA THR A 61 -10.99 -1.72 -6.54
C THR A 61 -10.99 -3.24 -6.73
N ASN A 62 -10.48 -3.74 -7.85
CA ASN A 62 -10.39 -5.18 -8.13
C ASN A 62 -9.39 -5.90 -7.22
N ILE A 63 -8.41 -5.20 -6.63
CA ILE A 63 -7.48 -5.79 -5.66
C ILE A 63 -7.97 -5.68 -4.22
N TYR A 64 -9.15 -5.08 -3.97
CA TYR A 64 -9.72 -5.03 -2.63
C TYR A 64 -10.42 -6.35 -2.31
N ALA A 65 -10.27 -6.81 -1.06
CA ALA A 65 -11.09 -7.90 -0.54
C ALA A 65 -12.58 -7.51 -0.51
N ASN A 66 -12.86 -6.26 -0.11
CA ASN A 66 -14.17 -5.63 -0.18
C ASN A 66 -14.10 -4.31 -0.97
N PRO A 67 -14.56 -4.27 -2.23
CA PRO A 67 -14.56 -3.05 -3.05
C PRO A 67 -15.29 -1.85 -2.41
N LYS A 68 -16.24 -2.09 -1.50
CA LYS A 68 -16.99 -1.05 -0.80
C LYS A 68 -16.16 -0.24 0.20
N ASP A 69 -14.93 -0.63 0.48
CA ASP A 69 -14.04 0.12 1.38
C ASP A 69 -13.43 1.34 0.67
N ARG A 70 -13.34 1.33 -0.66
CA ARG A 70 -12.70 2.39 -1.45
C ARG A 70 -13.35 3.78 -1.28
N PRO A 71 -14.69 3.94 -1.31
CA PRO A 71 -15.31 5.26 -1.15
C PRO A 71 -14.93 5.98 0.15
N ASN A 72 -14.79 5.24 1.25
CA ASN A 72 -14.37 5.81 2.53
C ASN A 72 -12.92 6.32 2.47
N ILE A 73 -12.03 5.56 1.82
CA ILE A 73 -10.64 5.97 1.60
C ILE A 73 -10.57 7.23 0.73
N ILE A 74 -11.34 7.29 -0.36
CA ILE A 74 -11.39 8.48 -1.23
C ILE A 74 -11.84 9.69 -0.41
N LYS A 75 -12.90 9.58 0.39
CA LYS A 75 -13.39 10.68 1.23
C LYS A 75 -12.32 11.20 2.19
N ILE A 76 -11.52 10.33 2.80
CA ILE A 76 -10.43 10.74 3.69
C ILE A 76 -9.33 11.46 2.88
N LEU A 77 -8.95 10.91 1.73
CA LEU A 77 -7.97 11.52 0.83
C LEU A 77 -8.40 12.89 0.32
N GLU A 78 -9.67 13.08 0.00
CA GLU A 78 -10.20 14.37 -0.46
C GLU A 78 -10.22 15.42 0.64
N ASN A 79 -10.49 15.01 1.89
CA ASN A 79 -10.51 15.94 3.02
C ASN A 79 -9.11 16.31 3.52
N ASN A 80 -8.18 15.34 3.53
CA ASN A 80 -6.89 15.47 4.21
C ASN A 80 -5.70 15.52 3.24
N GLY A 81 -5.89 15.23 1.96
CA GLY A 81 -4.85 15.14 0.93
C GLY A 81 -3.95 13.89 1.04
N LEU A 82 -4.00 13.17 2.16
CA LEU A 82 -3.16 11.99 2.42
C LEU A 82 -3.80 11.02 3.42
N ILE A 83 -3.40 9.76 3.31
CA ILE A 83 -3.55 8.73 4.35
C ILE A 83 -2.18 8.11 4.63
N LYS A 84 -1.97 7.74 5.89
CA LYS A 84 -0.77 7.03 6.33
C LYS A 84 -1.17 5.80 7.13
N ASP A 85 -0.44 4.72 6.90
CA ASP A 85 -0.58 3.44 7.59
C ASP A 85 -2.06 2.99 7.73
N PHE A 86 -2.87 3.27 6.70
CA PHE A 86 -4.31 3.02 6.75
C PHE A 86 -4.58 1.54 6.50
N PRO A 87 -5.17 0.82 7.47
CA PRO A 87 -5.35 -0.62 7.36
C PRO A 87 -6.39 -0.94 6.28
N VAL A 88 -6.07 -1.91 5.42
CA VAL A 88 -6.93 -2.37 4.34
C VAL A 88 -6.75 -3.86 4.13
N LYS A 89 -7.82 -4.55 3.73
CA LYS A 89 -7.75 -5.94 3.27
C LYS A 89 -7.75 -5.99 1.77
N LEU A 90 -6.69 -6.56 1.21
CA LEU A 90 -6.52 -6.70 -0.23
C LEU A 90 -6.51 -8.17 -0.61
N LYS A 91 -6.67 -8.45 -1.90
CA LYS A 91 -6.65 -9.80 -2.44
C LYS A 91 -5.64 -9.90 -3.58
N LYS A 92 -4.88 -10.98 -3.57
CA LYS A 92 -4.02 -11.38 -4.70
C LYS A 92 -4.87 -11.95 -5.83
N LYS A 93 -4.25 -12.14 -7.00
CA LYS A 93 -4.86 -12.79 -8.17
C LYS A 93 -5.41 -14.19 -7.86
N ASN A 94 -4.71 -14.94 -7.02
CA ASN A 94 -5.10 -16.29 -6.59
C ASN A 94 -6.24 -16.30 -5.54
N GLY A 95 -6.72 -15.13 -5.09
CA GLY A 95 -7.76 -14.98 -4.09
C GLY A 95 -7.27 -14.95 -2.63
N GLU A 96 -5.98 -15.12 -2.37
CA GLU A 96 -5.40 -14.98 -1.04
C GLU A 96 -5.63 -13.56 -0.51
N ILE A 97 -6.11 -13.45 0.73
CA ILE A 97 -6.36 -12.18 1.39
C ILE A 97 -5.12 -11.76 2.18
N LEU A 98 -4.69 -10.51 1.96
CA LEU A 98 -3.61 -9.87 2.67
C LEU A 98 -4.14 -8.82 3.64
N ASP A 99 -3.51 -8.74 4.80
CA ASP A 99 -3.59 -7.58 5.67
C ASP A 99 -2.53 -6.58 5.20
N CYS A 100 -2.97 -5.40 4.76
CA CYS A 100 -2.08 -4.38 4.22
C CYS A 100 -2.34 -3.02 4.87
N GLU A 101 -1.40 -2.10 4.62
CA GLU A 101 -1.50 -0.70 4.98
C GLU A 101 -1.28 0.17 3.74
N PHE A 102 -2.13 1.19 3.56
CA PHE A 102 -1.95 2.21 2.52
C PHE A 102 -1.28 3.47 3.06
N ASN A 103 -0.29 3.91 2.30
CA ASN A 103 0.26 5.25 2.39
C ASN A 103 0.04 5.93 1.03
N THR A 104 -1.02 6.73 0.94
CA THR A 104 -1.50 7.29 -0.32
C THR A 104 -1.67 8.79 -0.21
N LYS A 105 -1.35 9.50 -1.28
CA LYS A 105 -1.62 10.92 -1.45
C LYS A 105 -2.47 11.14 -2.69
N VAL A 106 -3.19 12.25 -2.70
CA VAL A 106 -3.87 12.76 -3.89
C VAL A 106 -3.21 14.06 -4.33
N LYS A 107 -3.05 14.21 -5.65
CA LYS A 107 -2.58 15.43 -6.28
C LYS A 107 -3.50 15.77 -7.44
N GLU A 108 -3.77 17.05 -7.62
CA GLU A 108 -4.47 17.56 -8.79
C GLU A 108 -3.46 17.97 -9.87
N ASP A 109 -3.72 17.60 -11.12
CA ASP A 109 -2.96 18.07 -12.27
C ASP A 109 -3.38 19.49 -12.69
N LYS A 110 -2.72 20.05 -13.72
CA LYS A 110 -3.02 21.40 -14.21
C LYS A 110 -4.43 21.56 -14.82
N ASN A 111 -5.08 20.45 -15.14
CA ASN A 111 -6.39 20.40 -15.78
C ASN A 111 -7.51 20.07 -14.77
N GLY A 112 -7.19 19.95 -13.48
CA GLY A 112 -8.16 19.61 -12.44
C GLY A 112 -8.36 18.10 -12.23
N ASN A 113 -7.59 17.23 -12.90
CA ASN A 113 -7.72 15.78 -12.72
C ASN A 113 -6.98 15.32 -11.48
N LYS A 114 -7.64 14.53 -10.65
CA LYS A 114 -7.03 13.92 -9.46
C LYS A 114 -6.24 12.66 -9.83
N ILE A 115 -5.00 12.62 -9.38
CA ILE A 115 -4.11 11.47 -9.45
C ILE A 115 -3.84 11.00 -8.03
N PHE A 116 -4.04 9.70 -7.82
CA PHE A 116 -3.76 9.04 -6.56
C PHE A 116 -2.49 8.23 -6.70
N PHE A 117 -1.54 8.42 -5.79
CA PHE A 117 -0.29 7.69 -5.80
C PHE A 117 0.12 7.34 -4.37
N GLY A 118 0.77 6.20 -4.23
CA GLY A 118 1.13 5.70 -2.92
C GLY A 118 1.83 4.36 -2.99
N PHE A 119 2.01 3.79 -1.81
CA PHE A 119 2.55 2.46 -1.66
C PHE A 119 1.68 1.63 -0.72
N ILE A 120 1.80 0.32 -0.89
CA ILE A 120 1.12 -0.72 -0.14
C ILE A 120 2.18 -1.48 0.63
N ARG A 121 1.97 -1.60 1.94
CA ARG A 121 2.80 -2.43 2.81
C ARG A 121 2.03 -3.67 3.23
N ASP A 122 2.59 -4.85 2.96
CA ASP A 122 2.07 -6.10 3.51
C ASP A 122 2.41 -6.17 5.01
N THR A 123 1.38 -6.34 5.84
CA THR A 123 1.51 -6.51 7.29
C THR A 123 0.96 -7.85 7.76
N THR A 124 0.72 -8.79 6.83
CA THR A 124 0.12 -10.10 7.10
C THR A 124 0.92 -10.91 8.11
N GLU A 125 2.24 -11.07 7.91
CA GLU A 125 3.08 -11.82 8.84
C GLU A 125 3.16 -11.14 10.21
N ARG A 126 3.34 -9.81 10.21
CA ARG A 126 3.38 -9.02 11.43
C ARG A 126 2.10 -9.19 12.25
N LYS A 127 0.92 -9.06 11.64
CA LYS A 127 -0.36 -9.25 12.33
C LYS A 127 -0.58 -10.69 12.79
N LYS A 128 -0.12 -11.70 12.03
CA LYS A 128 -0.17 -13.10 12.47
C LYS A 128 0.62 -13.31 13.76
N ILE A 129 1.81 -12.74 13.85
CA ILE A 129 2.65 -12.81 15.05
C ILE A 129 1.99 -12.06 16.22
N GLU A 130 1.54 -10.83 16.01
CA GLU A 130 0.87 -10.02 17.03
C GLU A 130 -0.39 -10.71 17.58
N ASN A 131 -1.20 -11.32 16.71
CA ASN A 131 -2.39 -12.07 17.12
C ASN A 131 -2.01 -13.33 17.92
N THR A 132 -0.96 -14.06 17.51
CA THR A 132 -0.49 -15.26 18.22
C THR A 132 -0.03 -14.93 19.64
N ILE A 133 0.69 -13.81 19.79
CA ILE A 133 1.13 -13.31 21.11
C ILE A 133 -0.10 -12.95 21.95
N LYS A 134 -1.01 -12.15 21.39
CA LYS A 134 -2.23 -11.72 22.08
C LYS A 134 -3.09 -12.89 22.56
N GLU A 135 -3.32 -13.90 21.71
CA GLU A 135 -4.06 -15.10 22.09
C GLU A 135 -3.37 -15.89 23.21
N SER A 136 -2.04 -15.90 23.21
CA SER A 136 -1.27 -16.57 24.27
C SER A 136 -1.37 -15.82 25.60
N GLU A 137 -1.31 -14.50 25.58
CA GLU A 137 -1.49 -13.64 26.76
C GLU A 137 -2.91 -13.76 27.35
N GLU A 138 -3.93 -13.77 26.51
CA GLU A 138 -5.33 -13.96 26.94
C GLU A 138 -5.54 -15.32 27.61
N LYS A 139 -4.98 -16.40 27.03
CA LYS A 139 -5.03 -17.75 27.62
C LYS A 139 -4.31 -17.81 28.97
N LEU A 140 -3.12 -17.21 29.08
CA LEU A 140 -2.37 -17.14 30.34
C LEU A 140 -3.15 -16.33 31.40
N GLY A 141 -3.75 -15.21 31.02
CA GLY A 141 -4.58 -14.39 31.90
C GLY A 141 -5.77 -15.16 32.47
N LEU A 142 -6.50 -15.91 31.62
CA LEU A 142 -7.61 -16.77 32.05
C LEU A 142 -7.14 -17.87 33.01
N PHE A 143 -6.02 -18.52 32.71
CA PHE A 143 -5.45 -19.56 33.58
C PHE A 143 -5.06 -19.02 34.96
N LEU A 144 -4.38 -17.88 35.01
CA LEU A 144 -4.01 -17.24 36.28
C LEU A 144 -5.21 -16.80 37.11
N ASN A 145 -6.30 -16.35 36.46
CA ASN A 145 -7.54 -16.02 37.15
C ASN A 145 -8.20 -17.24 37.78
N LEU A 146 -8.16 -18.40 37.11
CA LEU A 146 -8.67 -19.66 37.67
C LEU A 146 -7.88 -20.09 38.91
N LEU A 147 -6.54 -19.96 38.89
CA LEU A 147 -5.69 -20.29 40.04
C LEU A 147 -5.85 -19.35 41.24
N ARG A 148 -6.43 -18.15 41.06
CA ARG A 148 -6.71 -17.21 42.17
C ARG A 148 -8.04 -17.46 42.86
N ILE A 149 -8.93 -18.21 42.23
CA ILE A 149 -10.28 -18.51 42.75
C ILE A 149 -10.31 -19.90 43.43
N SER A 150 -9.28 -20.73 43.20
CA SER A 150 -9.00 -21.98 43.92
C SER A 150 -8.13 -21.75 45.15
#